data_AF-A0A653T230-F1
#
_entry.id   AF-A0A653T230-F1
#
_cell.length_a   1.000
_cell.length_b   1.000
_cell.length_c   1.000
_cell.angle_alpha   90.00
_cell.angle_beta   90.00
_cell.angle_gamma   90.00
#
_symmetry.space_group_name_H-M   'P 1'
#
loop_
_entity.id
_entity.type
_entity.pdbx_description
1 polymer ?
#
loop_
_entity_poly.entity_id
_entity_poly.type
_entity_poly.pdbx_seq_one_letter_code
_entity_poly.pdbx_strand_id
1 'polypeptide(L)'
;MSRPSITATAARVVSIALHPFGVLAALAVLAAWRVDPASLTRTGLGIGVAIAIVSVFIWQRRRGGHWETVDASRRQERPLLYALALLVAGAYWLWMGGRASATSGGVLAAVSMLCVAGIANRWIKLSLHMASLAFAGIAAWPLWPAAAIVALATLPLLGWARLRMARHTLPEVVGGAALGLVTGATLLL
;
A
#
# COMPACT_ATOMS: atom_id res chain seq x y z
N MET A 1 14.68 -3.55 29.50
CA MET A 1 14.28 -3.08 28.16
C MET A 1 14.33 -1.54 28.16
N SER A 2 15.24 -0.93 27.40
CA SER A 2 15.35 0.52 27.28
C SER A 2 14.15 1.11 26.53
N ARG A 3 13.59 2.22 27.01
CA ARG A 3 12.48 2.91 26.35
C ARG A 3 12.94 3.36 24.94
N PRO A 4 12.11 3.19 23.89
CA PRO A 4 12.44 3.69 22.57
C PRO A 4 12.59 5.21 22.61
N SER A 5 13.53 5.74 21.84
CA SER A 5 13.74 7.19 21.74
C SER A 5 12.49 7.88 21.17
N ILE A 6 12.31 9.16 21.49
CA ILE A 6 11.21 9.98 20.96
C ILE A 6 11.19 9.93 19.42
N THR A 7 12.36 9.98 18.78
CA THR A 7 12.48 9.90 17.32
C THR A 7 12.05 8.54 16.75
N ALA A 8 12.33 7.43 17.45
CA ALA A 8 11.87 6.11 17.05
C ALA A 8 10.34 5.96 17.18
N THR A 9 9.78 6.56 18.23
CA THR A 9 8.31 6.58 18.44
C THR A 9 7.63 7.40 17.35
N ALA A 10 8.14 8.59 17.04
CA ALA A 10 7.62 9.44 15.96
C ALA A 10 7.65 8.73 14.59
N ALA A 11 8.77 8.08 14.24
CA ALA A 11 8.87 7.31 13.00
C ALA A 11 7.82 6.17 12.94
N ARG A 12 7.53 5.53 14.07
CA ARG A 12 6.50 4.49 14.14
C ARG A 12 5.09 5.05 13.94
N VAL A 13 4.78 6.20 14.53
CA VAL A 13 3.49 6.87 14.34
C VAL A 13 3.29 7.24 12.87
N VAL A 14 4.28 7.88 12.24
CA VAL A 14 4.24 8.22 10.80
C VAL A 14 4.00 6.97 9.96
N SER A 15 4.72 5.89 10.24
CA SER A 15 4.58 4.62 9.54
C SER A 15 3.18 4.00 9.65
N ILE A 16 2.54 4.11 10.81
CA ILE A 16 1.20 3.56 11.05
C ILE A 16 0.16 4.43 10.34
N ALA A 17 0.29 5.76 10.45
CA ALA A 17 -0.61 6.71 9.83
C ALA A 17 -0.62 6.58 8.29
N LEU A 18 0.55 6.34 7.69
CA LEU A 18 0.73 6.20 6.24
C LEU A 18 0.95 4.73 5.84
N HIS A 19 0.33 3.81 6.57
CA HIS A 19 0.42 2.38 6.27
C HIS A 19 -0.31 2.07 4.95
N PRO A 20 0.20 1.15 4.09
CA PRO A 20 -0.43 0.80 2.81
C PRO A 20 -1.92 0.50 2.88
N PHE A 21 -2.37 -0.19 3.94
CA PHE A 21 -3.79 -0.48 4.16
C PHE A 21 -4.64 0.80 4.27
N GLY A 22 -4.21 1.75 5.10
CA GLY A 22 -4.94 3.01 5.27
C GLY A 22 -4.90 3.86 4.01
N VAL A 23 -3.72 3.96 3.39
CA VAL A 23 -3.52 4.74 2.16
C VAL A 23 -4.38 4.21 1.00
N LEU A 24 -4.34 2.90 0.74
CA LEU A 24 -5.11 2.30 -0.36
C LEU A 24 -6.61 2.27 -0.05
N ALA A 25 -7.02 2.11 1.21
CA ALA A 25 -8.44 2.23 1.58
C ALA A 25 -8.96 3.65 1.40
N ALA A 26 -8.19 4.66 1.82
CA ALA A 26 -8.54 6.06 1.61
C ALA A 26 -8.68 6.39 0.12
N LEU A 27 -7.73 5.92 -0.72
CA LEU A 27 -7.82 6.07 -2.16
C LEU A 27 -9.04 5.36 -2.76
N ALA A 28 -9.32 4.11 -2.35
CA ALA A 28 -10.46 3.35 -2.87
C ALA A 28 -11.79 4.03 -2.52
N VAL A 29 -11.95 4.48 -1.27
CA VAL A 29 -13.13 5.23 -0.82
C VAL A 29 -13.25 6.57 -1.53
N LEU A 30 -12.15 7.29 -1.72
CA LEU A 30 -12.13 8.53 -2.51
C LEU A 30 -12.57 8.26 -3.95
N ALA A 31 -12.02 7.24 -4.61
CA ALA A 31 -12.39 6.87 -5.97
C ALA A 31 -13.87 6.51 -6.08
N ALA A 32 -14.40 5.70 -5.17
CA ALA A 32 -15.83 5.39 -5.11
C ALA A 32 -16.66 6.67 -4.93
N TRP A 33 -16.31 7.52 -3.96
CA TRP A 33 -17.05 8.75 -3.71
C TRP A 33 -17.06 9.73 -4.90
N ARG A 34 -15.99 9.77 -5.70
CA ARG A 34 -15.87 10.71 -6.82
C ARG A 34 -16.40 10.17 -8.14
N VAL A 35 -16.33 8.86 -8.36
CA VAL A 35 -16.61 8.23 -9.66
C VAL A 35 -17.89 7.39 -9.65
N ASP A 36 -18.17 6.69 -8.56
CA ASP A 36 -19.37 5.84 -8.43
C ASP A 36 -19.85 5.80 -6.96
N PRO A 37 -20.53 6.87 -6.49
CA PRO A 37 -20.94 6.98 -5.09
C PRO A 37 -21.87 5.85 -4.63
N ALA A 38 -22.65 5.26 -5.54
CA ALA A 38 -23.51 4.12 -5.23
C ALA A 38 -22.70 2.89 -4.77
N SER A 39 -21.45 2.78 -5.22
CA SER A 39 -20.54 1.71 -4.82
C SER A 39 -19.80 1.95 -3.49
N LEU A 40 -20.01 3.08 -2.79
CA LEU A 40 -19.25 3.44 -1.57
C LEU A 40 -19.32 2.36 -0.48
N THR A 41 -20.52 1.89 -0.15
CA THR A 41 -20.70 0.84 0.86
C THR A 41 -20.04 -0.47 0.42
N ARG A 42 -20.20 -0.84 -0.85
CA ARG A 42 -19.58 -2.04 -1.44
C ARG A 42 -18.05 -1.97 -1.41
N THR A 43 -17.50 -0.80 -1.71
CA THR A 43 -16.07 -0.47 -1.66
C THR A 43 -15.55 -0.58 -0.24
N GLY A 44 -16.21 0.09 0.71
CA GLY A 44 -15.84 0.10 2.12
C GLY A 44 -15.84 -1.30 2.75
N LEU A 45 -16.89 -2.09 2.48
CA LEU A 45 -16.98 -3.48 2.93
C LEU A 45 -15.89 -4.34 2.27
N GLY A 46 -15.75 -4.25 0.95
CA GLY A 46 -14.76 -5.03 0.20
C GLY A 46 -13.33 -4.77 0.67
N ILE A 47 -12.94 -3.50 0.82
CA ILE A 47 -11.59 -3.14 1.26
C ILE A 47 -11.39 -3.46 2.75
N GLY A 48 -12.41 -3.31 3.59
CA GLY A 48 -12.36 -3.70 4.99
C GLY A 48 -12.12 -5.20 5.17
N VAL A 49 -12.85 -6.02 4.42
CA VAL A 49 -12.64 -7.48 4.40
C VAL A 49 -11.27 -7.85 3.85
N ALA A 50 -10.82 -7.21 2.76
CA ALA A 50 -9.49 -7.43 2.20
C ALA A 50 -8.38 -7.14 3.22
N ILE A 51 -8.46 -5.99 3.91
CA ILE A 51 -7.53 -5.61 4.98
C ILE A 51 -7.58 -6.62 6.14
N ALA A 52 -8.78 -7.05 6.54
CA ALA A 52 -8.94 -8.02 7.62
C ALA A 52 -8.26 -9.35 7.27
N ILE A 53 -8.47 -9.88 6.06
CA ILE A 53 -7.85 -11.13 5.60
C ILE A 53 -6.32 -11.03 5.67
N VAL A 54 -5.74 -9.98 5.07
CA VAL A 54 -4.28 -9.83 5.06
C VAL A 54 -3.74 -9.60 6.49
N SER A 55 -4.45 -8.83 7.32
CA SER A 55 -4.05 -8.57 8.71
C SER A 55 -4.07 -9.83 9.57
N VAL A 56 -5.12 -10.65 9.45
CA VAL A 56 -5.24 -11.94 10.14
C VAL A 56 -4.12 -12.87 9.71
N PHE A 57 -3.84 -12.94 8.40
CA PHE A 57 -2.72 -13.74 7.89
C PHE A 57 -1.38 -13.30 8.48
N ILE A 58 -1.07 -12.00 8.46
CA ILE A 58 0.17 -11.45 9.04
C ILE A 58 0.25 -11.80 10.54
N TRP A 59 -0.86 -11.65 11.28
CA TRP A 59 -0.93 -11.99 12.69
C TRP A 59 -0.67 -13.48 12.95
N GLN A 60 -1.26 -14.38 12.15
CA GLN A 60 -1.02 -15.82 12.26
C GLN A 60 0.45 -16.16 12.02
N ARG A 61 1.08 -15.60 10.97
CA ARG A 61 2.51 -15.82 10.66
C ARG A 61 3.43 -15.34 11.78
N ARG A 62 3.10 -14.20 12.39
CA ARG A 62 3.81 -13.63 13.55
C ARG A 62 3.65 -14.50 14.79
N ARG A 63 2.42 -14.90 15.13
CA ARG A 63 2.13 -15.71 16.32
C ARG A 63 2.78 -17.10 16.24
N GLY A 64 2.86 -17.66 15.03
CA GLY A 64 3.56 -18.92 14.78
C GLY A 64 5.09 -18.81 14.73
N GLY A 65 5.70 -17.65 15.02
CA GLY A 65 7.15 -17.46 15.02
C GLY A 65 7.82 -17.43 13.64
N HIS A 66 7.04 -17.52 12.56
CA HIS A 66 7.58 -17.53 11.20
C HIS A 66 8.10 -16.16 10.78
N TRP A 67 7.46 -15.08 11.27
CA TRP A 67 7.76 -13.70 10.88
C TRP A 67 8.08 -12.82 12.09
N GLU A 68 9.13 -12.02 11.99
CA GLU A 68 9.54 -11.12 13.08
C GLU A 68 8.69 -9.85 13.16
N THR A 69 8.17 -9.37 12.03
CA THR A 69 7.54 -8.05 11.90
C THR A 69 6.22 -8.11 11.15
N VAL A 70 5.36 -7.12 11.37
CA VAL A 70 4.08 -6.97 10.63
C VAL A 70 4.35 -6.61 9.16
N ASP A 71 5.48 -5.96 8.88
CA ASP A 71 5.82 -5.42 7.56
C ASP A 71 6.48 -6.43 6.59
N ALA A 72 6.52 -7.73 6.95
CA ALA A 72 7.32 -8.73 6.25
C ALA A 72 8.75 -8.22 5.94
N SER A 73 9.47 -7.81 7.00
CA SER A 73 10.77 -7.12 6.90
C SER A 73 11.85 -7.99 6.27
N ARG A 74 11.73 -9.32 6.38
CA ARG A 74 12.64 -10.25 5.73
C ARG A 74 12.13 -10.55 4.33
N ARG A 75 13.06 -10.55 3.39
CA ARG A 75 12.76 -10.69 1.96
C ARG A 75 12.07 -12.02 1.61
N GLN A 76 12.35 -13.06 2.38
CA GLN A 76 11.79 -14.41 2.24
C GLN A 76 10.33 -14.50 2.70
N GLU A 77 9.86 -13.55 3.51
CA GLU A 77 8.46 -13.48 3.98
C GLU A 77 7.52 -12.96 2.88
N ARG A 78 8.06 -12.13 1.98
CA ARG A 78 7.30 -11.33 1.00
C ARG A 78 6.65 -12.10 -0.14
N PRO A 79 7.24 -13.17 -0.73
CA PRO A 79 6.58 -13.91 -1.81
C PRO A 79 5.18 -14.40 -1.41
N LEU A 80 5.03 -14.90 -0.18
CA LEU A 80 3.74 -15.34 0.33
C LEU A 80 2.79 -14.18 0.61
N LEU A 81 3.31 -13.05 1.12
CA LEU A 81 2.52 -11.83 1.28
C LEU A 81 2.00 -11.32 -0.06
N TYR A 82 2.85 -11.28 -1.09
CA TYR A 82 2.47 -10.85 -2.43
C TYR A 82 1.44 -11.78 -3.06
N ALA A 83 1.63 -13.10 -2.95
CA ALA A 83 0.66 -14.07 -3.45
C ALA A 83 -0.72 -13.86 -2.81
N LEU A 84 -0.78 -13.70 -1.49
CA LEU A 84 -2.03 -13.42 -0.79
C LEU A 84 -2.60 -12.06 -1.19
N ALA A 85 -1.79 -11.00 -1.23
CA ALA A 85 -2.23 -9.66 -1.57
C ALA A 85 -2.81 -9.61 -3.00
N LEU A 86 -2.19 -10.30 -3.96
CA LEU A 86 -2.68 -10.41 -5.33
C LEU A 86 -3.99 -11.21 -5.40
N LEU A 87 -4.09 -12.32 -4.66
CA LEU A 87 -5.32 -13.12 -4.61
C LEU A 87 -6.48 -12.30 -4.01
N VAL A 88 -6.24 -11.59 -2.91
CA VAL A 88 -7.23 -10.73 -2.26
C VAL A 88 -7.60 -9.54 -3.15
N ALA A 89 -6.62 -8.91 -3.82
CA ALA A 89 -6.88 -7.81 -4.74
C ALA A 89 -7.69 -8.26 -5.97
N GLY A 90 -7.43 -9.46 -6.50
CA GLY A 90 -8.21 -10.07 -7.57
C GLY A 90 -9.64 -10.40 -7.14
N ALA A 91 -9.82 -10.98 -5.94
CA ALA A 91 -11.14 -11.22 -5.37
C ALA A 91 -11.91 -9.91 -5.13
N TYR A 92 -11.24 -8.87 -4.62
CA TYR A 92 -11.81 -7.53 -4.46
C TYR A 92 -12.21 -6.92 -5.81
N TRP A 93 -11.38 -7.07 -6.85
CA TRP A 93 -11.69 -6.59 -8.18
C TRP A 93 -12.94 -7.26 -8.76
N LEU A 94 -13.04 -8.59 -8.64
CA LEU A 94 -14.24 -9.34 -9.05
C LEU A 94 -15.46 -8.93 -8.23
N TRP A 95 -15.30 -8.77 -6.91
CA TRP A 95 -16.36 -8.29 -6.02
C TRP A 95 -16.92 -6.92 -6.45
N MET A 96 -16.07 -6.03 -6.96
CA MET A 96 -16.48 -4.71 -7.45
C MET A 96 -17.15 -4.72 -8.82
N GLY A 97 -17.28 -5.88 -9.48
CA GLY A 97 -17.84 -6.03 -10.82
C GLY A 97 -16.79 -6.17 -11.93
N GLY A 98 -15.51 -6.37 -11.57
CA GLY A 98 -14.43 -6.57 -12.52
C GLY A 98 -14.29 -5.41 -13.50
N ARG A 99 -14.25 -5.72 -14.80
CA ARG A 99 -14.10 -4.71 -15.87
C ARG A 99 -15.24 -3.69 -15.93
N ALA A 100 -16.44 -4.06 -15.47
CA ALA A 100 -17.61 -3.17 -15.48
C ALA A 100 -17.57 -2.13 -14.34
N SER A 101 -16.70 -2.31 -13.33
CA SER A 101 -16.55 -1.35 -12.24
C SER A 101 -15.88 -0.07 -12.72
N ALA A 102 -16.42 1.09 -12.34
CA ALA A 102 -15.81 2.39 -12.62
C ALA A 102 -14.42 2.55 -11.95
N THR A 103 -14.12 1.78 -10.90
CA THR A 103 -12.81 1.81 -10.20
C THR A 103 -11.83 0.74 -10.69
N SER A 104 -12.22 -0.05 -11.71
CA SER A 104 -11.45 -1.19 -12.23
C SER A 104 -10.01 -0.82 -12.60
N GLY A 105 -9.81 0.28 -13.33
CA GLY A 105 -8.48 0.74 -13.75
C GLY A 105 -7.54 0.97 -12.58
N GLY A 106 -8.02 1.64 -11.52
CA GLY A 106 -7.23 1.89 -10.31
C GLY A 106 -6.82 0.61 -9.58
N VAL A 107 -7.72 -0.37 -9.50
CA VAL A 107 -7.43 -1.67 -8.87
C VAL A 107 -6.41 -2.44 -9.71
N LEU A 108 -6.56 -2.49 -11.03
CA LEU A 108 -5.63 -3.18 -11.92
C LEU A 108 -4.23 -2.52 -11.91
N ALA A 109 -4.15 -1.19 -11.81
CA ALA A 109 -2.88 -0.47 -11.66
C ALA A 109 -2.20 -0.75 -10.30
N ALA A 110 -2.97 -0.85 -9.21
CA ALA A 110 -2.43 -1.28 -7.92
C ALA A 110 -1.95 -2.75 -7.95
N VAL A 111 -2.68 -3.64 -8.66
CA VAL A 111 -2.28 -5.03 -8.88
C VAL A 111 -0.99 -5.09 -9.70
N SER A 112 -0.87 -4.32 -10.77
CA SER A 112 0.35 -4.28 -11.59
C SER A 112 1.56 -3.80 -10.78
N MET A 113 1.36 -2.78 -9.93
CA MET A 113 2.37 -2.33 -8.96
C MET A 113 2.82 -3.47 -8.03
N LEU A 114 1.88 -4.24 -7.46
CA LEU A 114 2.21 -5.38 -6.60
C LEU A 114 2.94 -6.50 -7.38
N CYS A 115 2.55 -6.78 -8.62
CA CYS A 115 3.23 -7.74 -9.49
C CYS A 115 4.68 -7.32 -9.74
N VAL A 116 4.91 -6.06 -10.13
CA VAL A 116 6.26 -5.53 -10.36
C VAL A 116 7.08 -5.55 -9.07
N ALA A 117 6.51 -5.16 -7.93
CA ALA A 117 7.18 -5.25 -6.64
C ALA A 117 7.53 -6.70 -6.24
N GLY A 118 6.64 -7.65 -6.53
CA GLY A 118 6.85 -9.08 -6.28
C GLY A 118 7.95 -9.67 -7.15
N ILE A 119 7.98 -9.31 -8.43
CA ILE A 119 9.05 -9.67 -9.37
C ILE A 119 10.37 -9.04 -8.92
N ALA A 120 10.38 -7.73 -8.64
CA ALA A 120 11.55 -6.99 -8.20
C ALA A 120 12.12 -7.50 -6.87
N ASN A 121 11.29 -8.13 -6.02
CA ASN A 121 11.72 -8.76 -4.78
C ASN A 121 12.77 -9.85 -4.99
N ARG A 122 13.07 -10.29 -6.22
CA ARG A 122 14.22 -11.18 -6.53
C ARG A 122 15.56 -10.45 -6.71
N TRP A 123 15.57 -9.11 -6.80
CA TRP A 123 16.79 -8.29 -6.67
C TRP A 123 16.78 -7.28 -5.52
N ILE A 124 15.66 -6.60 -5.26
CA ILE A 124 15.57 -5.49 -4.31
C ILE A 124 14.28 -5.54 -3.48
N LYS A 125 14.38 -5.25 -2.18
CA LYS A 125 13.25 -5.24 -1.24
C LYS A 125 12.54 -3.89 -1.24
N LEU A 126 11.85 -3.54 -2.34
CA LEU A 126 11.17 -2.26 -2.49
C LEU A 126 10.20 -1.96 -1.33
N SER A 127 10.12 -0.69 -0.92
CA SER A 127 9.21 -0.26 0.13
C SER A 127 7.77 -0.14 -0.38
N LEU A 128 6.89 -1.06 0.03
CA LEU A 128 5.46 -0.99 -0.30
C LEU A 128 4.75 0.21 0.35
N HIS A 129 5.28 0.71 1.47
CA HIS A 129 4.83 1.97 2.08
C HIS A 129 5.04 3.14 1.11
N MET A 130 6.24 3.23 0.52
CA MET A 130 6.54 4.28 -0.46
C MET A 130 5.77 4.08 -1.75
N ALA A 131 5.68 2.85 -2.25
CA ALA A 131 4.97 2.54 -3.48
C ALA A 131 3.47 2.89 -3.38
N SER A 132 2.80 2.45 -2.31
CA SER A 132 1.38 2.74 -2.10
C SER A 132 1.09 4.23 -1.90
N LEU A 133 1.90 4.97 -1.14
CA LEU A 133 1.70 6.41 -0.95
C LEU A 133 1.93 7.20 -2.24
N ALA A 134 2.98 6.87 -3.00
CA ALA A 134 3.28 7.53 -4.27
C ALA A 134 2.20 7.22 -5.32
N PHE A 135 1.78 5.95 -5.42
CA PHE A 135 0.68 5.52 -6.27
C PHE A 135 -0.61 6.28 -5.92
N ALA A 136 -1.00 6.31 -4.64
CA ALA A 136 -2.20 6.99 -4.20
C ALA A 136 -2.14 8.50 -4.45
N GLY A 137 -0.98 9.12 -4.28
CA GLY A 137 -0.78 10.53 -4.61
C GLY A 137 -1.07 10.82 -6.09
N ILE A 138 -0.53 10.05 -7.01
CA ILE A 138 -0.79 10.26 -8.45
C ILE A 138 -2.23 9.87 -8.84
N ALA A 139 -2.72 8.72 -8.37
CA ALA A 139 -4.07 8.24 -8.67
C ALA A 139 -5.17 9.17 -8.12
N ALA A 140 -4.91 9.87 -7.02
CA ALA A 140 -5.84 10.85 -6.45
C ALA A 140 -5.86 12.18 -7.21
N TRP A 141 -4.89 12.47 -8.08
CA TRP A 141 -4.78 13.76 -8.77
C TRP A 141 -6.05 14.16 -9.53
N PRO A 142 -6.64 13.32 -10.40
CA PRO A 142 -7.89 13.67 -11.10
C PRO A 142 -9.13 13.64 -10.17
N LEU A 143 -9.03 13.01 -9.00
CA LEU A 143 -10.16 12.82 -8.08
C LEU A 143 -10.28 13.99 -7.09
N TRP A 144 -9.14 14.40 -6.52
CA TRP A 144 -9.00 15.47 -5.55
C TRP A 144 -7.53 15.95 -5.46
N PRO A 145 -7.16 17.03 -6.20
CA PRO A 145 -5.78 17.51 -6.27
C PRO A 145 -5.15 17.86 -4.92
N ALA A 146 -5.93 18.42 -3.98
CA ALA A 146 -5.42 18.76 -2.66
C ALA A 146 -4.97 17.50 -1.88
N ALA A 147 -5.75 16.41 -1.92
CA ALA A 147 -5.37 15.15 -1.31
C ALA A 147 -4.14 14.53 -1.97
N ALA A 148 -4.04 14.63 -3.30
CA ALA A 148 -2.88 14.19 -4.06
C ALA A 148 -1.60 14.93 -3.64
N ILE A 149 -1.65 16.27 -3.54
CA ILE A 149 -0.53 17.11 -3.09
C ILE A 149 -0.10 16.71 -1.68
N VAL A 150 -1.05 16.53 -0.75
CA VAL A 150 -0.74 16.12 0.64
C VAL A 150 -0.07 14.75 0.68
N ALA A 151 -0.58 13.77 -0.09
CA ALA A 151 0.02 12.44 -0.17
C ALA A 151 1.45 12.47 -0.72
N LEU A 152 1.69 13.23 -1.80
CA LEU A 152 3.03 13.36 -2.39
C LEU A 152 3.99 14.14 -1.48
N ALA A 153 3.52 15.22 -0.84
CA ALA A 153 4.32 16.03 0.07
C ALA A 153 4.74 15.27 1.34
N THR A 154 4.01 14.21 1.72
CA THR A 154 4.35 13.36 2.87
C THR A 154 5.30 12.21 2.54
N LEU A 155 5.68 12.00 1.27
CA LEU A 155 6.66 10.98 0.88
C LEU A 155 8.01 11.12 1.59
N PRO A 156 8.65 12.31 1.69
CA PRO A 156 9.92 12.45 2.40
C PRO A 156 9.82 12.09 3.87
N LEU A 157 8.70 12.45 4.53
CA LEU A 157 8.43 12.15 5.93
C LEU A 157 8.28 10.63 6.15
N LEU A 158 7.53 9.95 5.28
CA LEU A 158 7.42 8.50 5.32
C LEU A 158 8.76 7.81 5.02
N GLY A 159 9.50 8.31 4.04
CA GLY A 159 10.84 7.82 3.69
C GLY A 159 11.80 7.88 4.88
N TRP A 160 11.86 9.04 5.54
CA TRP A 160 12.61 9.20 6.80
C TRP A 160 12.18 8.16 7.85
N ALA A 161 10.88 7.95 8.05
CA ALA A 161 10.39 6.97 9.00
C ALA A 161 10.77 5.52 8.65
N ARG A 162 10.94 5.18 7.36
CA ARG A 162 11.40 3.84 6.92
C ARG A 162 12.89 3.62 7.16
N LEU A 163 13.69 4.63 6.87
CA LEU A 163 15.14 4.61 7.12
C LEU A 163 15.43 4.60 8.62
N ARG A 164 14.75 5.45 9.40
CA ARG A 164 14.97 5.58 10.84
C ARG A 164 14.62 4.32 11.63
N MET A 165 13.58 3.60 11.20
CA MET A 165 13.21 2.31 11.79
C MET A 165 14.06 1.13 11.27
N ALA A 166 15.10 1.40 10.47
CA ALA A 166 15.96 0.40 9.84
C ALA A 166 15.17 -0.69 9.11
N ARG A 167 14.02 -0.32 8.52
CA ARG A 167 13.19 -1.26 7.75
C ARG A 167 13.66 -1.39 6.31
N HIS A 168 14.22 -0.31 5.78
CA HIS A 168 14.63 -0.20 4.39
C HIS A 168 15.94 0.57 4.23
N THR A 169 16.62 0.32 3.10
CA THR A 169 17.73 1.15 2.61
C THR A 169 17.23 2.30 1.73
N LEU A 170 18.07 3.30 1.45
CA LEU A 170 17.69 4.41 0.57
C LEU A 170 17.27 3.95 -0.84
N PRO A 171 17.99 3.03 -1.53
CA PRO A 171 17.55 2.50 -2.82
C PRO A 171 16.19 1.81 -2.76
N GLU A 172 15.86 1.11 -1.67
CA GLU A 172 14.56 0.45 -1.51
C GLU A 172 13.41 1.45 -1.31
N VAL A 173 13.68 2.57 -0.63
CA VAL A 173 12.73 3.68 -0.44
C VAL A 173 12.49 4.40 -1.75
N VAL A 174 13.57 4.80 -2.45
CA VAL A 174 13.49 5.52 -3.74
C VAL A 174 12.85 4.64 -4.81
N GLY A 175 13.27 3.37 -4.92
CA GLY A 175 12.70 2.43 -5.88
C GLY A 175 11.22 2.15 -5.62
N GLY A 176 10.81 2.08 -4.34
CA GLY A 176 9.40 1.96 -3.97
C GLY A 176 8.59 3.18 -4.42
N ALA A 177 9.08 4.39 -4.13
CA ALA A 177 8.43 5.63 -4.56
C ALA A 177 8.32 5.71 -6.10
N ALA A 178 9.42 5.45 -6.82
CA ALA A 178 9.45 5.47 -8.28
C ALA A 178 8.45 4.48 -8.89
N LEU A 179 8.39 3.26 -8.35
CA LEU A 179 7.41 2.27 -8.79
C LEU A 179 5.97 2.78 -8.62
N GLY A 180 5.65 3.37 -7.46
CA GLY A 180 4.33 3.94 -7.20
C GLY A 180 3.98 5.10 -8.13
N LEU A 181 4.92 6.01 -8.37
CA LEU A 181 4.73 7.14 -9.29
C LEU A 181 4.45 6.65 -10.72
N VAL A 182 5.26 5.72 -11.23
CA VAL A 182 5.13 5.18 -12.59
C VAL A 182 3.80 4.45 -12.77
N THR A 183 3.44 3.59 -11.82
CA THR A 183 2.18 2.81 -11.88
C THR A 183 0.95 3.68 -11.63
N GLY A 184 1.06 4.77 -10.88
CA GLY A 184 0.00 5.76 -10.75
C GLY A 184 -0.18 6.56 -12.04
N ALA A 185 0.91 6.93 -12.71
CA ALA A 185 0.87 7.73 -13.93
C ALA A 185 0.15 7.03 -15.08
N THR A 186 0.10 5.68 -15.10
CA THR A 186 -0.67 4.94 -16.11
C THR A 186 -2.18 5.19 -16.03
N LEU A 187 -2.68 5.79 -14.94
CA LEU A 187 -4.08 6.19 -14.80
C LEU A 187 -4.38 7.59 -15.37
N LEU A 188 -3.34 8.33 -15.77
CA LEU A 188 -3.43 9.70 -16.30
C LEU A 188 -3.22 9.76 -17.82
N LEU A 189 -2.91 8.62 -18.45
CA LEU A 189 -2.69 8.45 -19.89
C LEU A 189 -3.96 7.90 -20.54
#